data_AF-A0A1C5S7F1-F1
#
_entry.id   AF-A0A1C5S7F1-F1
#
_cell.length_a   1.000
_cell.length_b   1.000
_cell.length_c   1.000
_cell.angle_alpha   90.00
_cell.angle_beta   90.00
_cell.angle_gamma   90.00
#
_symmetry.space_group_name_H-M   'P 1'
#
loop_
_entity.id
_entity.type
_entity.pdbx_description
1 polymer ?
#
loop_
_entity_poly.entity_id
_entity_poly.type
_entity_poly.pdbx_seq_one_letter_code
_entity_poly.pdbx_strand_id
1 'polypeptide(L)'
;MSENKNTIITDGQDLAERAEELKKSGVTDVTVVVNTFNYTRYKQSNDGKSLEPVIEGINSAVGKGLGIRLNVGIKEGFNDDEILDFLQLTFQHKYDIVFLPTISYDLIKSKMPALKKIDKDFGDVEMYKYPSAVGRIGFLKE
;
A
#
# COMPACT_ATOMS: atom_id res chain seq x y z
N MET A 1 -0.63 9.30 -21.78
CA MET A 1 -1.62 10.04 -20.98
C MET A 1 -1.27 9.83 -19.52
N SER A 2 -0.70 10.84 -18.87
CA SER A 2 -0.60 10.89 -17.41
C SER A 2 -2.03 10.98 -16.88
N GLU A 3 -2.56 9.91 -16.31
CA GLU A 3 -3.81 9.99 -15.54
C GLU A 3 -3.55 10.98 -14.41
N ASN A 4 -4.21 12.14 -14.42
CA ASN A 4 -4.23 13.04 -13.28
C ASN A 4 -4.94 12.31 -12.13
N LYS A 5 -4.18 11.55 -11.34
CA LYS A 5 -4.69 10.89 -10.15
C LYS A 5 -4.96 11.94 -9.09
N ASN A 6 -6.23 12.07 -8.70
CA ASN A 6 -6.59 12.86 -7.54
C ASN A 6 -6.50 11.93 -6.33
N THR A 7 -5.43 12.08 -5.56
CA THR A 7 -5.07 11.15 -4.49
C THR A 7 -5.06 11.85 -3.15
N ILE A 8 -5.58 11.18 -2.12
CA ILE A 8 -5.39 11.57 -0.72
C ILE A 8 -4.46 10.60 0.00
N ILE A 9 -3.79 11.07 1.04
CA ILE A 9 -2.99 10.24 1.94
C ILE A 9 -3.68 10.22 3.31
N THR A 10 -3.76 9.06 3.94
CA THR A 10 -4.44 8.86 5.23
C THR A 10 -3.76 7.75 6.03
N ASP A 11 -3.95 7.73 7.35
CA ASP A 11 -3.61 6.58 8.22
C ASP A 11 -4.68 5.48 8.18
N GLY A 12 -5.81 5.74 7.51
CA GLY A 12 -6.89 4.79 7.28
C GLY A 12 -7.94 4.70 8.39
N GLN A 13 -7.75 5.37 9.53
CA GLN A 13 -8.61 5.20 10.71
C GLN A 13 -10.06 5.65 10.46
N ASP A 14 -10.24 6.80 9.81
CA ASP A 14 -11.57 7.35 9.49
C ASP A 14 -11.98 7.12 8.03
N LEU A 15 -11.25 6.25 7.30
CA LEU A 15 -11.42 6.11 5.86
C LEU A 15 -12.78 5.50 5.51
N ALA A 16 -13.32 4.61 6.35
CA ALA A 16 -14.59 3.95 6.09
C ALA A 16 -15.75 4.96 5.96
N GLU A 17 -15.79 5.95 6.86
CA GLU A 17 -16.81 7.00 6.91
C GLU A 17 -16.66 8.00 5.75
N ARG A 18 -15.41 8.26 5.34
CA ARG A 18 -15.09 9.27 4.32
C ARG A 18 -15.11 8.75 2.89
N ALA A 19 -15.06 7.44 2.67
CA ALA A 19 -14.90 6.83 1.34
C ALA A 19 -15.94 7.31 0.31
N GLU A 20 -17.21 7.43 0.71
CA GLU A 20 -18.30 7.90 -0.16
C GLU A 20 -18.12 9.38 -0.55
N GLU A 21 -17.77 10.23 0.41
CA GLU A 21 -17.53 11.66 0.18
C GLU A 21 -16.32 11.88 -0.72
N LEU A 22 -15.22 11.16 -0.46
CA LEU A 22 -14.00 11.20 -1.27
C LEU A 22 -14.32 10.84 -2.72
N LYS A 23 -15.12 9.79 -2.95
CA LYS A 23 -15.53 9.42 -4.31
C LYS A 23 -16.35 10.53 -4.97
N LYS A 24 -17.30 11.13 -4.25
CA LYS A 24 -18.14 12.24 -4.74
C LYS A 24 -17.35 13.51 -5.04
N SER A 25 -16.27 13.77 -4.32
CA SER A 25 -15.39 14.92 -4.57
C SER A 25 -14.39 14.70 -5.72
N GLY A 26 -14.46 13.53 -6.38
CA GLY A 26 -13.62 13.22 -7.53
C GLY A 26 -12.24 12.66 -7.17
N VAL A 27 -12.03 12.20 -5.93
CA VAL A 27 -10.84 11.41 -5.59
C VAL A 27 -10.89 10.09 -6.35
N THR A 28 -9.76 9.72 -6.95
CA THR A 28 -9.62 8.49 -7.74
C THR A 28 -8.89 7.40 -6.99
N ASP A 29 -7.94 7.78 -6.12
CA ASP A 29 -7.08 6.84 -5.39
C ASP A 29 -6.88 7.30 -3.95
N VAL A 30 -6.69 6.34 -3.04
CA VAL A 30 -6.36 6.58 -1.64
C VAL A 30 -5.03 5.90 -1.33
N THR A 31 -4.10 6.65 -0.75
CA THR A 31 -2.86 6.11 -0.18
C THR A 31 -3.01 5.95 1.32
N VAL A 32 -3.00 4.70 1.80
CA VAL A 32 -3.05 4.38 3.22
C VAL A 32 -1.65 4.08 3.72
N VAL A 33 -1.20 4.79 4.76
CA VAL A 33 0.06 4.50 5.45
C VAL A 33 -0.21 3.42 6.49
N VAL A 34 0.27 2.20 6.23
CA VAL A 34 0.07 1.04 7.11
C VAL A 34 1.30 0.15 7.05
N ASN A 35 2.01 0.04 8.17
CA ASN A 35 3.30 -0.66 8.21
C ASN A 35 3.16 -2.15 8.50
N THR A 36 2.03 -2.59 9.05
CA THR A 36 1.82 -3.98 9.47
C THR A 36 0.33 -4.30 9.44
N PHE A 37 -0.01 -5.54 9.07
CA PHE A 37 -1.36 -6.09 9.19
C PHE A 37 -1.47 -7.07 10.38
N ASN A 38 -0.41 -7.19 11.18
CA ASN A 38 -0.48 -7.87 12.46
C ASN A 38 -1.10 -6.94 13.52
N TYR A 39 -2.26 -7.35 14.07
CA TYR A 39 -3.01 -6.57 15.06
C TYR A 39 -2.19 -6.15 16.28
N THR A 40 -1.34 -7.05 16.81
CA THR A 40 -0.52 -6.74 17.99
C THR A 40 0.56 -5.72 17.66
N ARG A 41 1.25 -5.88 16.53
CA ARG A 41 2.28 -4.94 16.08
C ARG A 41 1.69 -3.58 15.72
N TYR A 42 0.56 -3.55 15.03
CA TYR A 42 -0.14 -2.31 14.71
C TYR A 42 -0.48 -1.53 15.98
N LYS A 43 -1.11 -2.20 16.95
CA LYS A 43 -1.43 -1.58 18.24
C LYS A 43 -0.18 -1.04 18.95
N GLN A 44 0.93 -1.76 18.89
CA GLN A 44 2.21 -1.34 19.46
C GLN A 44 2.81 -0.13 18.75
N SER A 45 2.70 -0.02 17.43
CA SER A 45 3.31 1.06 16.63
C SER A 45 2.42 2.29 16.40
N ASN A 46 1.13 2.20 16.70
CA ASN A 46 0.13 3.23 16.38
C ASN A 46 -0.61 3.72 17.65
N ASP A 47 0.14 4.01 18.72
CA ASP A 47 -0.38 4.60 19.97
C ASP A 47 -1.56 3.84 20.59
N GLY A 48 -1.57 2.51 20.47
CA GLY A 48 -2.63 1.67 21.02
C GLY A 48 -3.92 1.60 20.19
N LYS A 49 -3.96 2.24 19.01
CA LYS A 49 -5.10 2.18 18.08
C LYS A 49 -5.32 0.77 17.54
N SER A 50 -6.56 0.50 17.13
CA SER A 50 -6.98 -0.76 16.50
C SER A 50 -6.68 -0.76 15.00
N LEU A 51 -6.40 -1.94 14.44
CA LEU A 51 -6.18 -2.14 13.00
C LEU A 51 -7.50 -2.31 12.24
N GLU A 52 -8.56 -2.76 12.92
CA GLU A 52 -9.89 -3.02 12.37
C GLU A 52 -10.44 -1.84 11.56
N PRO A 53 -10.42 -0.58 12.05
CA PRO A 53 -10.92 0.57 11.29
C PRO A 53 -10.15 0.80 9.97
N VAL A 54 -8.85 0.51 9.94
CA VAL A 54 -8.03 0.63 8.73
C VAL A 54 -8.45 -0.41 7.69
N ILE A 55 -8.65 -1.66 8.11
CA ILE A 55 -9.10 -2.73 7.23
C ILE A 55 -10.51 -2.43 6.68
N GLU A 56 -11.43 -2.00 7.54
CA GLU A 56 -12.77 -1.56 7.15
C GLU A 56 -12.70 -0.37 6.19
N GLY A 57 -11.82 0.58 6.44
CA GLY A 57 -11.57 1.73 5.57
C GLY A 57 -11.09 1.35 4.19
N ILE A 58 -10.09 0.47 4.09
CA ILE A 58 -9.59 -0.06 2.82
C ILE A 58 -10.71 -0.77 2.06
N ASN A 59 -11.48 -1.64 2.73
CA ASN A 59 -12.59 -2.37 2.12
C ASN A 59 -13.71 -1.43 1.62
N SER A 60 -14.06 -0.42 2.40
CA SER A 60 -15.04 0.61 2.03
C SER A 60 -14.58 1.38 0.79
N ALA A 61 -13.33 1.85 0.78
CA ALA A 61 -12.75 2.57 -0.35
C ALA A 61 -12.73 1.71 -1.63
N VAL A 62 -12.36 0.43 -1.53
CA VAL A 62 -12.45 -0.54 -2.65
C VAL A 62 -13.90 -0.68 -3.14
N GLY A 63 -14.86 -0.83 -2.22
CA GLY A 63 -16.28 -0.93 -2.54
C GLY A 63 -16.85 0.30 -3.25
N LYS A 64 -16.25 1.48 -3.06
CA LYS A 64 -16.58 2.73 -3.78
C LYS A 64 -15.82 2.90 -5.10
N GLY A 65 -14.99 1.93 -5.47
CA GLY A 65 -14.18 1.97 -6.68
C GLY A 65 -13.09 3.04 -6.61
N LEU A 66 -12.51 3.25 -5.43
CA LEU A 66 -11.27 4.02 -5.25
C LEU A 66 -10.08 3.07 -5.43
N GLY A 67 -9.05 3.52 -6.15
CA GLY A 67 -7.78 2.82 -6.22
C GLY A 67 -7.10 2.82 -4.84
N ILE A 68 -6.43 1.73 -4.48
CA ILE A 68 -5.72 1.62 -3.20
C ILE A 68 -4.22 1.57 -3.45
N ARG A 69 -3.51 2.45 -2.76
CA ARG A 69 -2.08 2.37 -2.53
C ARG A 69 -1.81 2.16 -1.05
N LEU A 70 -0.97 1.19 -0.70
CA LEU A 70 -0.47 1.03 0.66
C LEU A 70 0.99 1.49 0.69
N ASN A 71 1.30 2.49 1.53
CA ASN A 71 2.66 2.89 1.81
C ASN A 71 3.14 2.17 3.07
N VAL A 72 4.22 1.41 2.94
CA VAL A 72 4.70 0.47 3.97
C VAL A 72 6.14 0.81 4.33
N GLY A 73 6.36 1.21 5.58
CA GLY A 73 7.69 1.25 6.18
C GLY A 73 8.04 -0.09 6.84
N ILE A 74 9.22 -0.62 6.53
CA ILE A 74 9.76 -1.85 7.12
C ILE A 74 10.84 -1.52 8.15
N LYS A 75 10.82 -2.24 9.27
CA LYS A 75 11.82 -2.22 10.34
C LYS A 75 12.25 -3.65 10.62
N GLU A 76 13.56 -3.89 10.49
CA GLU A 76 14.18 -5.19 10.76
C GLU A 76 13.96 -5.64 12.21
N GLY A 77 13.58 -6.91 12.39
CA GLY A 77 13.23 -7.51 13.68
C GLY A 77 11.85 -7.10 14.20
N PHE A 78 11.05 -6.38 13.42
CA PHE A 78 9.70 -5.96 13.81
C PHE A 78 8.63 -6.42 12.83
N ASN A 79 8.70 -6.00 11.56
CA ASN A 79 7.69 -6.32 10.53
C ASN A 79 8.32 -6.74 9.19
N ASP A 80 9.62 -7.06 9.16
CA ASP A 80 10.33 -7.48 7.95
C ASP A 80 10.00 -8.92 7.51
N ASP A 81 9.34 -9.68 8.38
CA ASP A 81 8.68 -10.95 8.07
C ASP A 81 7.41 -10.75 7.23
N GLU A 82 6.73 -9.60 7.34
CA GLU A 82 5.49 -9.29 6.61
C GLU A 82 5.72 -8.82 5.16
N ILE A 83 6.97 -8.66 4.71
CA ILE A 83 7.27 -8.21 3.32
C ILE A 83 6.55 -9.07 2.27
N LEU A 84 6.54 -10.40 2.47
CA LEU A 84 5.88 -11.32 1.54
C LEU A 84 4.36 -11.34 1.73
N ASP A 85 3.85 -11.01 2.91
CA ASP A 85 2.42 -10.88 3.16
C ASP A 85 1.85 -9.69 2.37
N PHE A 86 2.58 -8.57 2.34
CA PHE A 86 2.23 -7.43 1.49
C PHE A 86 2.27 -7.78 0.00
N LEU A 87 3.26 -8.56 -0.45
CA LEU A 87 3.28 -9.09 -1.81
C LEU A 87 2.03 -9.97 -2.06
N GLN A 88 1.65 -10.82 -1.12
CA GLN A 88 0.52 -11.75 -1.25
C GLN A 88 -0.80 -11.00 -1.54
N LEU A 89 -1.01 -9.83 -0.93
CA LEU A 89 -2.17 -8.98 -1.20
C LEU A 89 -2.30 -8.60 -2.68
N THR A 90 -1.18 -8.44 -3.39
CA THR A 90 -1.19 -8.07 -4.81
C THR A 90 -1.73 -9.19 -5.72
N PHE A 91 -1.81 -10.44 -5.26
CA PHE A 91 -2.42 -11.52 -6.05
C PHE A 91 -3.95 -11.47 -6.00
N GLN A 92 -4.51 -10.98 -4.90
CA GLN A 92 -5.95 -10.96 -4.66
C GLN A 92 -6.57 -9.60 -5.02
N HIS A 93 -5.78 -8.53 -4.93
CA HIS A 93 -6.28 -7.17 -5.06
C HIS A 93 -5.41 -6.34 -6.02
N LYS A 94 -6.05 -5.43 -6.76
CA LYS A 94 -5.37 -4.45 -7.63
C LYS A 94 -4.74 -3.30 -6.82
N TYR A 95 -4.03 -3.64 -5.75
CA TYR A 95 -3.36 -2.70 -4.88
C TYR A 95 -1.98 -2.32 -5.43
N ASP A 96 -1.59 -1.08 -5.20
CA ASP A 96 -0.20 -0.65 -5.31
C ASP A 96 0.42 -0.69 -3.91
N ILE A 97 1.38 -1.58 -3.69
CA ILE A 97 2.12 -1.63 -2.43
C ILE A 97 3.45 -0.93 -2.65
N VAL A 98 3.68 0.20 -1.97
CA VAL A 98 4.91 0.99 -2.10
C VAL A 98 5.71 0.88 -0.81
N PHE A 99 6.89 0.28 -0.89
CA PHE A 99 7.81 0.23 0.24
C PHE A 99 8.55 1.57 0.36
N LEU A 100 8.49 2.17 1.55
CA LEU A 100 9.22 3.39 1.88
C LEU A 100 10.71 3.07 2.13
N PRO A 101 11.64 4.04 1.95
CA PRO A 101 13.08 3.83 2.05
C PRO A 101 13.54 3.76 3.51
N THR A 102 12.97 2.84 4.29
CA THR A 102 13.28 2.62 5.71
C THR A 102 14.36 1.57 5.90
N ILE A 103 14.56 0.68 4.92
CA ILE A 103 15.66 -0.29 4.82
C ILE A 103 16.10 -0.39 3.34
N SER A 104 17.18 -1.15 3.07
CA SER A 104 17.67 -1.37 1.71
C SER A 104 16.60 -1.97 0.79
N TYR A 105 16.34 -1.30 -0.34
CA TYR A 105 15.45 -1.84 -1.37
C TYR A 105 15.99 -3.11 -2.02
N ASP A 106 17.31 -3.30 -2.10
CA ASP A 106 17.89 -4.55 -2.59
C ASP A 106 17.56 -5.72 -1.65
N LEU A 107 17.57 -5.48 -0.33
CA LEU A 107 17.14 -6.48 0.64
C LEU A 107 15.66 -6.85 0.44
N ILE A 108 14.77 -5.86 0.29
CA ILE A 108 13.34 -6.12 0.03
C ILE A 108 13.15 -6.87 -1.31
N LYS A 109 13.81 -6.43 -2.38
CA LYS A 109 13.72 -7.04 -3.71
C LYS A 109 14.29 -8.46 -3.72
N SER A 110 15.32 -8.76 -2.92
CA SER A 110 15.91 -10.11 -2.83
C SER A 110 14.92 -11.17 -2.34
N LYS A 111 13.92 -10.77 -1.53
CA LYS A 111 12.81 -11.65 -1.10
C LYS A 111 11.82 -11.94 -2.22
N MET A 112 11.84 -11.18 -3.31
CA MET A 112 10.89 -11.27 -4.43
C MET A 112 11.63 -11.40 -5.77
N PRO A 113 12.39 -12.49 -5.99
CA PRO A 113 13.33 -12.61 -7.11
C PRO A 113 12.69 -12.55 -8.50
N ALA A 114 11.38 -12.74 -8.61
CA ALA A 114 10.66 -12.70 -9.88
C ALA A 114 10.06 -11.32 -10.23
N LEU A 115 10.31 -10.26 -9.44
CA LEU A 115 9.84 -8.91 -9.75
C LEU A 115 10.39 -8.43 -11.10
N LYS A 116 9.48 -7.93 -11.94
CA LYS A 116 9.82 -7.31 -13.23
C LYS A 116 9.44 -5.85 -13.19
N LYS A 117 10.40 -4.96 -13.51
CA LYS A 117 10.14 -3.52 -13.62
C LYS A 117 9.09 -3.27 -14.71
N ILE A 118 8.16 -2.36 -14.45
CA ILE A 118 7.18 -1.90 -15.42
C ILE A 118 7.79 -0.70 -16.15
N ASP A 119 7.93 -0.82 -17.47
CA ASP A 119 8.53 0.21 -18.32
C ASP A 119 7.51 1.31 -18.64
N LYS A 120 7.10 2.04 -17.59
CA LYS A 120 6.19 3.18 -17.62
C LYS A 120 6.60 4.14 -16.51
N ASP A 121 6.47 5.43 -16.76
CA ASP A 121 6.71 6.45 -15.74
C ASP A 121 5.55 6.54 -14.74
N PHE A 122 5.90 6.57 -13.45
CA PHE A 122 5.00 6.70 -12.32
C PHE A 122 5.43 7.84 -11.38
N GLY A 123 6.12 8.86 -11.90
CA GLY A 123 6.66 9.95 -11.11
C GLY A 123 7.81 9.46 -10.23
N ASP A 124 7.76 9.73 -8.93
CA ASP A 124 8.85 9.42 -8.00
C ASP A 124 8.84 7.96 -7.51
N VAL A 125 8.08 7.08 -8.15
CA VAL A 125 7.98 5.66 -7.79
C VAL A 125 8.38 4.80 -8.98
N GLU A 126 9.29 3.85 -8.76
CA GLU A 126 9.49 2.74 -9.67
C GLU A 126 8.51 1.61 -9.38
N MET A 127 7.67 1.25 -10.35
CA MET A 127 6.70 0.18 -10.18
C MET A 127 7.19 -1.12 -10.83
N TYR A 128 6.87 -2.22 -10.17
CA TYR A 128 7.22 -3.59 -10.52
C TYR A 128 5.96 -4.46 -10.49
N LYS A 129 6.02 -5.54 -11.27
CA LYS A 129 4.99 -6.56 -11.35
C LYS A 129 5.59 -7.90 -10.94
N TYR A 130 4.94 -8.59 -10.01
CA TYR A 130 5.24 -9.99 -9.74
C TYR A 130 4.39 -10.87 -10.67
N PRO A 131 4.92 -11.99 -11.21
CA PRO A 131 4.15 -12.89 -12.06
C PRO A 131 2.82 -13.29 -11.42
N SER A 132 1.75 -13.26 -12.21
CA SER A 132 0.37 -13.59 -11.78
C SER A 132 -0.27 -12.65 -10.76
N ALA A 133 0.45 -11.67 -10.18
CA ALA A 133 -0.17 -10.65 -9.35
C ALA A 133 -1.13 -9.79 -10.18
N VAL A 134 -2.23 -9.31 -9.61
CA VAL A 134 -3.13 -8.32 -10.23
C VAL A 134 -2.80 -6.90 -9.80
N GLY A 135 -2.26 -6.71 -8.59
CA GLY A 135 -1.64 -5.50 -8.07
C GLY A 135 -0.18 -5.32 -8.46
N ARG A 136 0.50 -4.36 -7.85
CA ARG A 136 1.89 -3.96 -8.18
C ARG A 136 2.68 -3.66 -6.91
N ILE A 137 3.99 -3.76 -7.03
CA ILE A 137 4.96 -3.40 -5.96
C ILE A 137 5.71 -2.15 -6.42
N GLY A 138 5.97 -1.20 -5.53
CA GLY A 138 6.64 0.04 -5.82
C GLY A 138 7.76 0.36 -4.83
N PHE A 139 8.74 1.10 -5.30
CA PHE A 139 9.86 1.62 -4.53
C PHE A 139 10.07 3.09 -4.92
N LEU A 140 10.35 3.98 -3.98
CA LEU A 140 10.63 5.37 -4.32
C LEU A 140 11.92 5.47 -5.14
N LYS A 141 11.99 6.42 -6.06
CA LYS A 141 13.24 6.78 -6.75
C LYS A 141 14.16 7.49 -5.75
N GLU A 142 15.45 7.22 -5.83
CA GLU A 142 16.50 8.00 -5.13
C GLU A 142 16.63 9.40 -5.73
#